data_AF-A0A950K2Y5-F1
#
_entry.id   AF-A0A950K2Y5-F1
#
_cell.length_a   1.000
_cell.length_b   1.000
_cell.length_c   1.000
_cell.angle_alpha   90.00
_cell.angle_beta   90.00
_cell.angle_gamma   90.00
#
_symmetry.space_group_name_H-M   'P 1'
#
loop_
_entity.id
_entity.type
_entity.pdbx_description
1 polymer ?
#
loop_
_entity_poly.entity_id
_entity_poly.type
_entity_poly.pdbx_seq_one_letter_code
_entity_poly.pdbx_strand_id
1 'polypeptide(L)'
;MTEPHLARQAVFDRHLGVFGYEILLRAGDEDLVLGPAPDQAGARLIEKSINTVGLSMLTQGRKGFFNVTRRMLAEDLAALLPPAQSVVEILHTLEPDEAVVARCRELKKRGYQIAVDAYTARRGMAPLLALADIVKIDFRGTDESDQASCV
;
A
#
# COMPACT_ATOMS: atom_id res chain seq x y z
N MET A 1 26.52 4.38 5.38
CA MET A 1 25.24 4.02 4.73
C MET A 1 24.44 3.20 5.72
N THR A 2 23.20 3.56 5.99
CA THR A 2 22.34 2.86 6.95
C THR A 2 21.83 1.55 6.35
N GLU A 3 21.83 0.47 7.11
CA GLU A 3 21.39 -0.83 6.60
C GLU A 3 19.86 -0.90 6.41
N PRO A 4 19.37 -1.51 5.30
CA PRO A 4 17.94 -1.70 5.08
C PRO A 4 17.28 -2.62 6.10
N HIS A 5 16.26 -2.12 6.79
CA HIS A 5 15.50 -2.84 7.80
C HIS A 5 14.00 -2.74 7.54
N LEU A 6 13.24 -3.72 8.02
CA LEU A 6 11.78 -3.64 8.03
C LEU A 6 11.33 -2.73 9.17
N ALA A 7 10.43 -1.82 8.85
CA ALA A 7 9.71 -1.00 9.81
C ALA A 7 8.20 -1.26 9.65
N ARG A 8 7.45 -0.97 10.71
CA ARG A 8 5.98 -1.00 10.67
C ARG A 8 5.43 0.25 11.32
N GLN A 9 4.37 0.79 10.73
CA GLN A 9 3.67 1.96 11.24
C GLN A 9 2.21 1.59 11.51
N ALA A 10 1.72 1.87 12.71
CA ALA A 10 0.34 1.52 13.07
C ALA A 10 -0.67 2.38 12.31
N VAL A 11 -1.69 1.73 11.77
CA VAL A 11 -2.90 2.36 11.22
C VAL A 11 -4.02 2.17 12.24
N PHE A 12 -4.59 3.26 12.71
CA PHE A 12 -5.62 3.25 13.75
C PHE A 12 -7.03 3.39 13.16
N ASP A 13 -8.00 2.73 13.80
CA ASP A 13 -9.42 2.98 13.56
C ASP A 13 -9.93 4.21 14.33
N ARG A 14 -11.23 4.51 14.16
CA ARG A 14 -11.91 5.64 14.83
C ARG A 14 -11.95 5.56 16.36
N HIS A 15 -11.61 4.41 16.94
CA HIS A 15 -11.55 4.16 18.38
C HIS A 15 -10.11 4.09 18.89
N LEU A 16 -9.11 4.46 18.07
CA LEU A 16 -7.68 4.32 18.36
C LEU A 16 -7.23 2.87 18.56
N GLY A 17 -8.03 1.90 18.10
CA GLY A 17 -7.63 0.51 17.98
C GLY A 17 -6.71 0.33 16.78
N VAL A 18 -5.73 -0.58 16.88
CA VAL A 18 -4.88 -0.91 15.72
C VAL A 18 -5.70 -1.70 14.70
N PHE A 19 -5.98 -1.07 13.56
CA PHE A 19 -6.61 -1.69 12.41
C PHE A 19 -5.63 -2.60 11.67
N GLY A 20 -4.41 -2.09 11.46
CA GLY A 20 -3.34 -2.78 10.75
C GLY A 20 -2.03 -2.03 10.86
N TYR A 21 -1.06 -2.45 10.05
CA TYR A 21 0.26 -1.85 9.99
C TYR A 21 0.66 -1.60 8.55
N GLU A 22 1.13 -0.39 8.26
CA GLU A 22 1.88 -0.13 7.05
C GLU A 22 3.28 -0.72 7.18
N ILE A 23 3.66 -1.55 6.21
CA ILE A 23 4.94 -2.26 6.20
C ILE A 23 5.88 -1.52 5.27
N LEU A 24 7.05 -1.16 5.80
CA LEU A 24 8.00 -0.29 5.14
C LEU A 24 9.39 -0.94 5.11
N LEU A 25 10.16 -0.69 4.06
CA LEU A 25 11.56 -1.08 3.99
C LEU A 25 12.37 0.21 4.03
N ARG A 26 13.04 0.45 5.16
CA ARG A 26 13.72 1.71 5.43
C ARG A 26 15.22 1.61 5.47
N ALA A 27 15.91 2.68 5.07
CA ALA A 27 17.31 2.91 5.37
C ALA A 27 17.44 4.28 6.06
N GLY A 28 17.59 4.28 7.39
CA GLY A 28 17.36 5.49 8.18
C GLY A 28 15.89 5.91 8.11
N ASP A 29 15.64 7.16 7.76
CA ASP A 29 14.28 7.72 7.65
C ASP A 29 13.66 7.56 6.25
N GLU A 30 14.44 7.09 5.26
CA GLU A 30 13.99 6.95 3.89
C GLU A 30 13.18 5.67 3.70
N ASP A 31 12.01 5.78 3.06
CA ASP A 31 11.28 4.63 2.50
C ASP A 31 11.87 4.24 1.15
N LEU A 32 12.48 3.06 1.09
CA LEU A 32 13.15 2.57 -0.09
C LEU A 32 12.19 2.20 -1.23
N VAL A 33 10.91 1.91 -0.92
CA VAL A 33 9.87 1.65 -1.95
C VAL A 33 9.45 2.94 -2.65
N LEU A 34 9.72 4.10 -2.04
CA LEU A 34 9.55 5.43 -2.65
C LEU A 34 10.88 6.01 -3.18
N GLY A 35 11.97 5.26 -3.07
CA GLY A 35 13.32 5.69 -3.40
C GLY A 35 13.73 5.42 -4.86
N PRO A 36 15.05 5.43 -5.15
CA PRO A 36 15.57 5.35 -6.52
C PRO A 36 15.46 3.96 -7.18
N ALA A 37 15.25 2.90 -6.40
CA ALA A 37 15.11 1.53 -6.89
C ALA A 37 13.86 0.85 -6.29
N PRO A 38 12.66 1.40 -6.54
CA PRO A 38 11.45 1.07 -5.80
C PRO A 38 11.00 -0.38 -6.04
N ASP A 39 11.16 -0.90 -7.26
CA ASP A 39 10.80 -2.28 -7.60
C ASP A 39 11.65 -3.31 -6.83
N GLN A 40 12.96 -3.07 -6.74
CA GLN A 40 13.87 -3.96 -6.00
C GLN A 40 13.60 -3.88 -4.49
N ALA A 41 13.30 -2.68 -3.99
CA ALA A 41 12.92 -2.49 -2.60
C ALA A 41 11.59 -3.19 -2.28
N GLY A 42 10.57 -3.05 -3.12
CA GLY A 42 9.27 -3.70 -2.97
C GLY A 42 9.36 -5.22 -3.02
N ALA A 43 10.14 -5.78 -3.96
CA ALA A 43 10.39 -7.22 -4.01
C ALA A 43 11.07 -7.74 -2.73
N ARG A 44 12.12 -7.03 -2.25
CA ARG A 44 12.79 -7.36 -0.97
C ARG A 44 11.86 -7.23 0.23
N LEU A 45 10.96 -6.24 0.22
CA LEU A 45 9.98 -6.04 1.29
C LEU A 45 9.01 -7.23 1.36
N ILE A 46 8.46 -7.68 0.23
CA ILE A 46 7.59 -8.84 0.16
C ILE A 46 8.34 -10.10 0.63
N GLU A 47 9.54 -10.33 0.09
CA GLU A 47 10.39 -11.45 0.47
C GLU A 47 10.65 -11.50 1.99
N LYS A 48 11.13 -10.39 2.57
CA LYS A 48 11.42 -10.32 4.02
C LYS A 48 10.16 -10.48 4.87
N SER A 49 9.03 -9.93 4.42
CA SER A 49 7.75 -10.01 5.13
C SER A 49 7.22 -11.43 5.21
N ILE A 50 7.37 -12.22 4.14
CA ILE A 50 6.89 -13.61 4.08
C ILE A 50 7.90 -14.57 4.72
N ASN A 51 9.18 -14.48 4.35
CA ASN A 51 10.16 -15.54 4.62
C ASN A 51 11.02 -15.31 5.86
N THR A 52 11.33 -14.06 6.21
CA THR A 52 12.30 -13.77 7.29
C THR A 52 11.60 -13.56 8.63
N VAL A 53 10.59 -12.71 8.67
CA VAL A 53 9.89 -12.35 9.91
C VAL A 53 8.58 -13.13 10.08
N GLY A 54 7.92 -13.43 8.97
CA GLY A 54 6.56 -13.96 8.93
C GLY A 54 5.53 -12.84 9.11
N LEU A 55 4.56 -12.79 8.20
CA LEU A 55 3.63 -11.66 8.11
C LEU A 55 2.82 -11.47 9.39
N SER A 56 2.27 -12.54 9.95
CA SER A 56 1.44 -12.46 11.16
C SER A 56 2.22 -12.00 12.38
N MET A 57 3.52 -12.29 12.48
CA MET A 57 4.38 -11.77 13.55
C MET A 57 4.62 -10.27 13.35
N LEU A 58 4.94 -9.88 12.12
CA LEU A 58 5.18 -8.49 11.75
C LEU A 58 3.95 -7.61 11.97
N THR A 59 2.74 -8.13 11.72
CA THR A 59 1.48 -7.40 11.85
C THR A 59 0.71 -7.72 13.13
N GLN A 60 1.24 -8.53 14.04
CA GLN A 60 0.53 -9.03 15.23
C GLN A 60 -0.86 -9.61 14.90
N GLY A 61 -0.94 -10.36 13.79
CA GLY A 61 -2.17 -10.96 13.28
C GLY A 61 -3.16 -9.98 12.64
N ARG A 62 -2.80 -8.69 12.53
CA ARG A 62 -3.60 -7.66 11.84
C ARG A 62 -3.24 -7.58 10.35
N LYS A 63 -3.94 -6.71 9.62
CA LYS A 63 -3.67 -6.44 8.20
C LYS A 63 -2.32 -5.74 8.03
N GLY A 64 -1.55 -6.12 7.02
CA GLY A 64 -0.39 -5.39 6.54
C GLY A 64 -0.72 -4.59 5.28
N PHE A 65 -0.37 -3.31 5.24
CA PHE A 65 -0.48 -2.46 4.05
C PHE A 65 0.86 -2.46 3.33
N PHE A 66 0.82 -2.69 2.03
CA PHE A 66 1.99 -2.88 1.19
C PHE A 66 1.96 -1.92 0.01
N ASN A 67 2.89 -0.98 -0.01
CA ASN A 67 3.11 -0.09 -1.15
C ASN A 67 3.54 -0.92 -2.36
N VAL A 68 2.78 -0.83 -3.45
CA VAL A 68 3.08 -1.55 -4.69
C VAL A 68 3.45 -0.61 -5.82
N THR A 69 4.48 -1.02 -6.57
CA THR A 69 4.84 -0.35 -7.81
C THR A 69 4.06 -0.92 -8.98
N ARG A 70 4.07 -0.20 -10.10
CA ARG A 70 3.52 -0.68 -11.37
C ARG A 70 4.10 -2.02 -11.79
N ARG A 71 5.41 -2.21 -11.63
CA ARG A 71 6.09 -3.45 -11.99
C ARG A 71 5.65 -4.61 -11.10
N MET A 72 5.50 -4.36 -9.79
CA MET A 72 5.00 -5.38 -8.86
C MET A 72 3.59 -5.84 -9.20
N LEU A 73 2.73 -4.94 -9.69
CA LEU A 73 1.40 -5.31 -10.21
C LEU A 73 1.50 -6.11 -11.51
N ALA A 74 2.36 -5.70 -12.44
CA ALA A 74 2.52 -6.36 -13.74
C ALA A 74 3.13 -7.77 -13.64
N GLU A 75 4.04 -7.97 -12.69
CA GLU A 75 4.73 -9.24 -12.44
C GLU A 75 4.06 -10.11 -11.36
N ASP A 76 2.84 -9.75 -10.92
CA ASP A 76 2.08 -10.47 -9.89
C ASP A 76 2.80 -10.63 -8.54
N LEU A 77 3.81 -9.79 -8.24
CA LEU A 77 4.57 -9.86 -7.00
C LEU A 77 3.71 -9.57 -5.77
N ALA A 78 2.80 -8.59 -5.87
CA ALA A 78 1.84 -8.28 -4.80
C ALA A 78 0.96 -9.51 -4.45
N ALA A 79 0.78 -10.39 -5.42
CA ALA A 79 -0.07 -11.56 -5.34
C ALA A 79 0.57 -12.75 -4.62
N LEU A 80 1.84 -12.63 -4.23
CA LEU A 80 2.57 -13.57 -3.36
C LEU A 80 2.18 -13.42 -1.88
N LEU A 81 1.62 -12.26 -1.51
CA LEU A 81 1.18 -12.00 -0.15
C LEU A 81 -0.13 -12.77 0.17
N PRO A 82 -0.43 -13.12 1.42
CA PRO A 82 -1.71 -13.74 1.76
C PRO A 82 -2.87 -12.72 1.67
N PRO A 83 -3.90 -12.93 0.82
CA PRO A 83 -4.97 -11.94 0.60
C PRO A 83 -5.72 -11.57 1.88
N ALA A 84 -5.97 -12.55 2.74
CA ALA A 84 -6.66 -12.32 4.02
C ALA A 84 -5.85 -11.45 5.01
N GLN A 85 -4.54 -11.28 4.81
CA GLN A 85 -3.67 -10.53 5.72
C GLN A 85 -3.09 -9.27 5.07
N SER A 86 -3.36 -9.01 3.79
CA SER A 86 -2.70 -7.93 3.05
C SER A 86 -3.69 -6.97 2.41
N VAL A 87 -3.35 -5.69 2.51
CA VAL A 87 -3.94 -4.59 1.76
C VAL A 87 -2.91 -4.13 0.75
N VAL A 88 -3.29 -4.10 -0.53
CA VAL A 88 -2.45 -3.62 -1.62
C VAL A 88 -2.63 -2.12 -1.72
N GLU A 89 -1.58 -1.36 -1.45
CA GLU A 89 -1.60 0.09 -1.42
C GLU A 89 -1.05 0.69 -2.72
N ILE A 90 -1.92 1.32 -3.49
CA ILE A 90 -1.58 2.02 -4.72
C ILE A 90 -1.12 3.44 -4.37
N LEU A 91 0.14 3.73 -4.68
CA LEU A 91 0.73 5.04 -4.48
C LEU A 91 0.09 6.09 -5.40
N HIS A 92 -0.07 7.32 -4.91
CA HIS A 92 -0.61 8.45 -5.69
C HIS A 92 0.23 8.80 -6.93
N THR A 93 1.51 8.42 -6.96
CA THR A 93 2.43 8.61 -8.08
C THR A 93 2.21 7.63 -9.22
N LEU A 94 1.42 6.57 -9.00
CA LEU A 94 1.17 5.52 -9.96
C LEU A 94 -0.01 5.92 -10.89
N GLU A 95 0.28 6.10 -12.18
CA GLU A 95 -0.73 6.50 -13.16
C GLU A 95 -1.78 5.40 -13.42
N PRO A 96 -3.09 5.72 -13.34
CA PRO A 96 -4.18 4.75 -13.29
C PRO A 96 -4.65 4.34 -14.69
N ASP A 97 -3.76 3.76 -15.49
CA ASP A 97 -4.15 3.27 -16.82
C ASP A 97 -4.89 1.93 -16.76
N GLU A 98 -5.39 1.50 -17.92
CA GLU A 98 -6.19 0.27 -18.04
C GLU A 98 -5.46 -0.97 -17.50
N ALA A 99 -4.13 -1.06 -17.68
CA ALA A 99 -3.36 -2.19 -17.21
C ALA A 99 -3.30 -2.23 -15.67
N VAL A 100 -3.05 -1.09 -15.03
CA VAL A 100 -3.05 -0.98 -13.57
C VAL A 100 -4.44 -1.31 -13.00
N VAL A 101 -5.49 -0.73 -13.58
CA VAL A 101 -6.88 -0.93 -13.13
C VAL A 101 -7.29 -2.40 -13.29
N ALA A 102 -6.90 -3.05 -14.38
CA ALA A 102 -7.16 -4.47 -14.60
C ALA A 102 -6.50 -5.34 -13.53
N ARG A 103 -5.23 -5.07 -13.19
CA ARG A 103 -4.51 -5.81 -12.13
C ARG A 103 -5.13 -5.59 -10.75
N CYS A 104 -5.52 -4.37 -10.41
CA CYS A 104 -6.24 -4.10 -9.17
C CYS A 104 -7.56 -4.89 -9.09
N ARG A 105 -8.31 -4.94 -10.20
CA ARG A 105 -9.57 -5.71 -10.27
C ARG A 105 -9.34 -7.21 -10.10
N GLU A 106 -8.28 -7.76 -10.68
CA GLU A 106 -7.90 -9.17 -10.49
C GLU A 106 -7.53 -9.47 -9.04
N LEU A 107 -6.77 -8.59 -8.39
CA LEU A 107 -6.44 -8.71 -6.98
C LEU A 107 -7.71 -8.68 -6.11
N LYS A 108 -8.67 -7.79 -6.37
CA LYS A 108 -9.96 -7.80 -5.66
C LYS A 108 -10.70 -9.13 -5.80
N LYS A 109 -10.76 -9.69 -7.01
CA LYS A 109 -11.39 -11.01 -7.26
C LYS A 109 -10.70 -12.13 -6.47
N ARG A 110 -9.41 -11.98 -6.16
CA ARG A 110 -8.62 -12.92 -5.36
C ARG A 110 -8.73 -12.67 -3.84
N GLY A 111 -9.56 -11.71 -3.41
CA GLY A 111 -9.83 -11.43 -2.01
C GLY A 111 -8.91 -10.41 -1.36
N TYR A 112 -8.10 -9.69 -2.13
CA TYR A 112 -7.31 -8.58 -1.61
C TYR A 112 -8.18 -7.34 -1.42
N GLN A 113 -7.84 -6.55 -0.40
CA GLN A 113 -8.32 -5.18 -0.28
C GLN A 113 -7.36 -4.23 -0.98
N ILE A 114 -7.89 -3.18 -1.58
CA ILE A 114 -7.10 -2.13 -2.24
C ILE A 114 -7.17 -0.86 -1.39
N ALA A 115 -6.02 -0.29 -1.08
CA ALA A 115 -5.90 1.07 -0.56
C ALA A 115 -5.38 2.00 -1.66
N VAL A 116 -5.91 3.22 -1.73
CA VAL A 116 -5.35 4.30 -2.57
C VAL A 116 -4.72 5.32 -1.63
N ASP A 117 -3.42 5.56 -1.80
CA ASP A 117 -2.65 6.48 -0.95
C ASP A 117 -2.79 7.93 -1.38
N ALA A 118 -2.63 8.83 -0.41
CA ALA A 118 -2.54 10.28 -0.54
C ALA A 118 -3.49 10.87 -1.60
N TYR A 119 -4.79 10.60 -1.44
CA TYR A 119 -5.79 11.17 -2.33
C TYR A 119 -5.66 12.69 -2.39
N THR A 120 -5.41 13.18 -3.59
CA THR A 120 -5.69 14.55 -4.02
C THR A 120 -6.76 14.40 -5.11
N ALA A 121 -7.63 15.39 -5.31
CA ALA A 121 -8.67 15.37 -6.34
C ALA A 121 -8.09 15.48 -7.77
N ARG A 122 -7.16 14.58 -8.11
CA ARG A 122 -6.44 14.54 -9.37
C ARG A 122 -7.28 13.82 -10.41
N ARG A 123 -7.35 14.44 -11.58
CA ARG A 123 -8.05 13.90 -12.75
C ARG A 123 -7.48 12.53 -13.11
N GLY A 124 -8.35 11.53 -13.28
CA GLY A 124 -7.99 10.19 -13.72
C GLY A 124 -8.02 9.11 -12.64
N MET A 125 -8.09 9.46 -11.34
CA MET A 125 -8.10 8.48 -10.25
C MET A 125 -9.43 7.72 -10.07
N ALA A 126 -10.52 8.19 -10.69
CA ALA A 126 -11.86 7.63 -10.52
C ALA A 126 -11.94 6.09 -10.71
N PRO A 127 -11.26 5.46 -11.69
CA PRO A 127 -11.30 4.00 -11.82
C PRO A 127 -10.65 3.25 -10.66
N LEU A 128 -9.58 3.79 -10.07
CA LEU A 128 -8.94 3.19 -8.89
C LEU A 128 -9.76 3.43 -7.63
N LEU A 129 -10.35 4.63 -7.48
CA LEU A 129 -11.23 4.94 -6.35
C LEU A 129 -12.47 4.05 -6.34
N ALA A 130 -13.05 3.76 -7.51
CA ALA A 130 -14.16 2.82 -7.64
C ALA A 130 -13.79 1.38 -7.23
N LEU A 131 -12.50 1.05 -7.17
CA LEU A 131 -11.98 -0.23 -6.68
C LEU A 131 -11.48 -0.15 -5.24
N ALA A 132 -11.25 1.04 -4.69
CA ALA A 132 -10.66 1.19 -3.36
C ALA A 132 -11.61 0.65 -2.27
N ASP A 133 -11.05 -0.11 -1.33
CA ASP A 133 -11.70 -0.45 -0.05
C ASP A 133 -11.31 0.55 1.03
N ILE A 134 -10.16 1.21 0.87
CA ILE A 134 -9.59 2.20 1.79
C ILE A 134 -9.02 3.34 0.95
N VAL A 135 -9.27 4.59 1.36
CA VAL A 135 -8.63 5.77 0.78
C VAL A 135 -7.87 6.48 1.89
N LYS A 136 -6.56 6.67 1.73
CA LYS A 136 -5.74 7.46 2.65
C LYS A 136 -5.73 8.91 2.18
N ILE A 137 -6.13 9.82 3.06
CA ILE A 137 -6.21 11.26 2.78
C ILE A 137 -5.01 11.94 3.43
N ASP A 138 -4.23 12.70 2.66
CA ASP A 138 -3.21 13.58 3.23
C ASP A 138 -3.86 14.90 3.67
N PHE A 139 -4.20 15.00 4.96
CA PHE A 139 -4.80 16.19 5.55
C PHE A 139 -3.95 17.46 5.43
N ARG A 140 -2.62 17.33 5.24
CA ARG A 140 -1.75 18.51 5.06
C ARG A 140 -1.68 18.96 3.61
N GLY A 141 -1.95 18.05 2.68
CA GLY A 141 -1.92 18.28 1.23
C GLY A 141 -3.27 18.52 0.57
N THR A 142 -4.37 18.45 1.33
CA THR A 142 -5.75 18.60 0.83
C THR A 142 -6.50 19.69 1.61
N ASP A 143 -7.38 20.43 0.92
CA ASP A 143 -8.28 21.38 1.58
C ASP A 143 -9.52 20.67 2.18
N GLU A 144 -10.31 21.39 2.99
CA GLU A 144 -11.50 20.82 3.65
C GLU A 144 -12.56 20.32 2.65
N SER A 145 -12.64 20.91 1.46
CA SER A 145 -13.59 20.50 0.42
C SER A 145 -13.19 19.15 -0.17
N ASP A 146 -11.91 18.97 -0.49
CA ASP A 146 -11.36 17.70 -0.97
C ASP A 146 -11.50 16.60 0.09
N GLN A 147 -11.23 16.93 1.36
CA GLN A 147 -11.41 16.01 2.49
C GLN A 147 -12.87 15.55 2.62
N ALA A 148 -13.83 16.48 2.54
CA ALA A 148 -15.25 16.17 2.65
C ALA A 148 -15.79 15.32 1.48
N SER A 149 -15.19 15.44 0.29
CA SER A 149 -15.60 14.68 -0.90
C SER A 149 -15.30 13.18 -0.83
N CYS A 150 -14.46 12.76 0.13
CA CYS A 150 -14.03 11.38 0.32
C CYS A 150 -14.87 10.59 1.36
N VAL A 151 -15.84 11.25 2.02
CA VAL A 151 -16.60 10.71 3.16
C VAL A 151 -18.02 10.31 2.77
#